data_AF-A0A8T1V6H3-F1
#
_entry.id   AF-A0A8T1V6H3-F1
#
_cell.length_a   1.000
_cell.length_b   1.000
_cell.length_c   1.000
_cell.angle_alpha   90.00
_cell.angle_beta   90.00
_cell.angle_gamma   90.00
#
_symmetry.space_group_name_H-M   'P 1'
#
loop_
_entity.id
_entity.type
_entity.pdbx_description
1 polymer ?
#
loop_
_entity_poly.entity_id
_entity_poly.type
_entity_poly.pdbx_seq_one_letter_code
_entity_poly.pdbx_strand_id
1 'polypeptide(L)'
;MRKAQMEIMVDFMRAMDIDPVNDAVLFAGDLNVNYWLNKTNEEYDEMLTIFEAKDPSVVKPRRLGATLSTSGKSQAAAELKHARKFSFDPRVNALAAEGLSTDGSLELLDYILYSSAHRQPSEATSWIQPLMTSTPWFWRKLPQYNLSDHFPVVSEFTFDM
;
A
#
# COMPACT_ATOMS: atom_id res chain seq x y z
N MET A 1 -15.21 -1.09 14.33
CA MET A 1 -14.00 -1.17 15.17
C MET A 1 -12.86 -0.36 14.56
N ARG A 2 -12.51 -0.56 13.28
CA ARG A 2 -11.48 0.24 12.57
C ARG A 2 -11.73 1.75 12.58
N LYS A 3 -12.95 2.21 12.27
CA LYS A 3 -13.33 3.63 12.33
C LYS A 3 -12.92 4.31 13.65
N ALA A 4 -13.21 3.69 14.79
CA ALA A 4 -12.82 4.23 16.09
C ALA A 4 -11.29 4.28 16.28
N GLN A 5 -10.53 3.33 15.71
CA GLN A 5 -9.07 3.37 15.72
C GLN A 5 -8.55 4.55 14.88
N MET A 6 -9.16 4.80 13.71
CA MET A 6 -8.82 5.95 12.87
C MET A 6 -9.11 7.27 13.59
N GLU A 7 -10.26 7.39 14.24
CA GLU A 7 -10.62 8.56 15.05
C GLU A 7 -9.59 8.81 16.17
N ILE A 8 -9.17 7.76 16.90
CA ILE A 8 -8.11 7.86 17.92
C ILE A 8 -6.79 8.37 17.32
N MET A 9 -6.40 7.88 16.13
CA MET A 9 -5.17 8.32 15.46
C MET A 9 -5.24 9.81 15.08
N VAL A 10 -6.39 10.28 14.60
CA VAL A 10 -6.59 11.68 14.20
C VAL A 10 -6.63 12.60 15.40
N ASP A 11 -7.30 12.19 16.48
CA ASP A 11 -7.33 12.96 17.72
C ASP A 11 -5.93 13.09 18.33
N PHE A 12 -5.14 12.01 18.29
CA PHE A 12 -3.73 12.04 18.66
C PHE A 12 -2.94 13.03 17.79
N MET A 13 -3.03 12.92 16.46
CA MET A 13 -2.35 13.83 15.54
C MET A 13 -2.69 15.30 15.84
N ARG A 14 -3.99 15.63 16.02
CA ARG A 14 -4.46 16.99 16.33
C ARG A 14 -3.91 17.51 17.66
N ALA A 15 -3.73 16.63 18.65
CA ALA A 15 -3.18 16.99 19.95
C ALA A 15 -1.66 17.27 19.93
N MET A 16 -0.94 16.86 18.87
CA MET A 16 0.50 17.02 18.77
C MET A 16 0.97 18.40 18.33
N ASP A 17 0.06 19.32 17.95
CA ASP A 17 0.37 20.69 17.50
C ASP A 17 1.48 20.75 16.43
N ILE A 18 1.35 19.88 15.42
CA ILE A 18 2.31 19.75 14.32
C ILE A 18 2.19 20.97 13.40
N ASP A 19 3.31 21.52 12.94
CA ASP A 19 3.30 22.71 12.07
C ASP A 19 2.58 22.39 10.74
N PRO A 20 1.46 23.07 10.42
CA PRO A 20 0.66 22.74 9.26
C PRO A 20 1.32 23.11 7.93
N VAL A 21 2.37 23.93 7.93
CA VAL A 21 3.07 24.43 6.73
C VAL A 21 4.38 23.70 6.52
N ASN A 22 5.14 23.45 7.59
CA ASN A 22 6.54 23.03 7.50
C ASN A 22 6.73 21.52 7.70
N ASP A 23 5.82 20.86 8.41
CA ASP A 23 5.94 19.46 8.76
C ASP A 23 4.95 18.60 7.97
N ALA A 24 5.44 17.49 7.44
CA ALA A 24 4.61 16.50 6.76
C ALA A 24 4.08 15.47 7.76
N VAL A 25 2.82 15.08 7.61
CA VAL A 25 2.20 14.01 8.40
C VAL A 25 1.77 12.89 7.49
N LEU A 26 2.19 11.67 7.84
CA LEU A 26 1.89 10.45 7.10
C LEU A 26 1.08 9.47 7.97
N PHE A 27 0.12 8.79 7.36
CA PHE A 27 -0.58 7.64 7.96
C PHE A 27 -0.16 6.39 7.20
N ALA A 28 0.48 5.43 7.87
CA ALA A 28 1.12 4.30 7.19
C ALA A 28 0.87 2.96 7.90
N GLY A 29 0.73 1.90 7.10
CA GLY A 29 0.63 0.52 7.55
C GLY A 29 -0.51 -0.25 6.90
N ASP A 30 -0.75 -1.46 7.41
CA ASP A 30 -1.96 -2.23 7.12
C ASP A 30 -3.15 -1.61 7.86
N LEU A 31 -4.00 -0.89 7.11
CA LEU A 31 -5.19 -0.24 7.64
C LEU A 31 -6.40 -1.17 7.63
N ASN A 32 -6.28 -2.37 7.05
CA ASN A 32 -7.35 -3.36 6.89
C ASN A 32 -8.62 -2.77 6.21
N VAL A 33 -8.43 -1.79 5.34
CA VAL A 33 -9.47 -1.20 4.50
C VAL A 33 -9.18 -1.62 3.07
N ASN A 34 -10.09 -2.35 2.43
CA ASN A 34 -9.84 -2.88 1.09
C ASN A 34 -10.28 -1.89 0.00
N TYR A 35 -9.32 -1.30 -0.71
CA TYR A 35 -9.60 -0.38 -1.83
C TYR A 35 -10.58 -0.96 -2.86
N TRP A 36 -10.47 -2.26 -3.17
CA TRP A 36 -11.27 -2.89 -4.23
C TRP A 36 -12.75 -3.03 -3.86
N LEU A 37 -13.09 -2.96 -2.58
CA LEU A 37 -14.47 -3.01 -2.09
C LEU A 37 -15.11 -1.63 -1.94
N ASN A 38 -14.35 -0.54 -2.16
CA ASN A 38 -14.83 0.82 -1.92
C ASN A 38 -16.11 1.16 -2.69
N LYS A 39 -16.25 0.67 -3.93
CA LYS A 39 -17.48 0.86 -4.73
C LYS A 39 -18.74 0.23 -4.12
N THR A 40 -18.57 -0.64 -3.14
CA THR A 40 -19.64 -1.40 -2.50
C THR A 40 -19.87 -0.94 -1.07
N ASN A 41 -18.82 -0.61 -0.33
CA ASN A 41 -18.91 -0.28 1.09
C ASN A 41 -18.46 1.14 1.47
N GLU A 42 -17.86 1.89 0.55
CA GLU A 42 -17.36 3.26 0.73
C GLU A 42 -16.33 3.44 1.89
N GLU A 43 -15.80 2.34 2.44
CA GLU A 43 -14.94 2.37 3.63
C GLU A 43 -13.58 3.04 3.35
N TYR A 44 -13.08 2.94 2.12
CA TYR A 44 -11.84 3.61 1.72
C TYR A 44 -12.02 5.12 1.60
N ASP A 45 -13.14 5.59 1.05
CA ASP A 45 -13.43 7.03 1.00
C ASP A 45 -13.71 7.58 2.41
N GLU A 46 -14.36 6.81 3.28
CA GLU A 46 -14.54 7.16 4.70
C GLU A 46 -13.19 7.27 5.42
N MET A 47 -12.26 6.33 5.19
CA MET A 47 -10.90 6.37 5.75
C MET A 47 -10.16 7.65 5.35
N LEU A 48 -10.16 8.00 4.06
CA LEU A 48 -9.51 9.24 3.58
C LEU A 48 -10.15 10.49 4.19
N THR A 49 -11.48 10.47 4.36
CA THR A 49 -12.23 11.56 4.98
C THR A 49 -11.87 11.74 6.45
N ILE A 50 -11.83 10.65 7.22
CA ILE A 50 -11.47 10.68 8.65
C ILE A 50 -10.04 11.21 8.83
N PHE A 51 -9.09 10.69 8.07
CA PHE A 51 -7.68 11.12 8.14
C PHE A 51 -7.41 12.49 7.52
N GLU A 52 -8.40 13.10 6.85
CA GLU A 52 -8.22 14.28 6.00
C GLU A 52 -7.00 14.09 5.07
N ALA A 53 -6.87 12.91 4.47
CA ALA A 53 -5.65 12.46 3.82
C ALA A 53 -5.82 12.22 2.31
N LYS A 54 -4.69 12.17 1.61
CA LYS A 54 -4.58 11.84 0.19
C LYS A 54 -3.74 10.57 0.03
N ASP A 55 -4.16 9.70 -0.88
CA ASP A 55 -3.39 8.50 -1.26
C ASP A 55 -2.54 8.79 -2.52
N PRO A 56 -1.19 8.72 -2.45
CA PRO A 56 -0.33 8.89 -3.61
C PRO A 56 -0.56 7.88 -4.74
N SER A 57 -1.12 6.70 -4.43
CA SER A 57 -1.35 5.61 -5.40
C SER A 57 -2.40 5.97 -6.45
N VAL A 58 -3.39 6.81 -6.09
CA VAL A 58 -4.42 7.34 -7.00
C VAL A 58 -4.07 8.71 -7.60
N VAL A 59 -3.13 9.44 -7.00
CA VAL A 59 -2.75 10.80 -7.44
C VAL A 59 -1.90 10.77 -8.72
N LYS A 60 -0.99 9.80 -8.87
CA LYS A 60 -0.29 9.52 -10.14
C LYS A 60 0.06 8.04 -10.22
N PRO A 61 -0.78 7.18 -10.83
CA PRO A 61 -0.34 5.83 -11.17
C PRO A 61 0.83 5.98 -12.13
N ARG A 62 2.05 5.67 -11.67
CA ARG A 62 3.20 5.65 -12.57
C ARG A 62 2.83 4.73 -13.73
N ARG A 63 2.81 5.27 -14.95
CA ARG A 63 2.79 4.43 -16.15
C ARG A 63 4.12 3.67 -16.18
N LEU A 64 4.12 2.46 -15.62
CA LEU A 64 5.18 1.49 -15.88
C LEU A 64 5.17 1.21 -17.40
N GLY A 65 6.08 1.85 -18.14
CA GLY A 65 6.16 1.72 -19.60
C GLY A 65 6.81 2.88 -20.36
N ALA A 66 7.08 4.04 -19.75
CA ALA A 66 7.82 5.11 -20.42
C ALA A 66 9.35 4.86 -20.41
N THR A 67 9.76 3.68 -20.91
CA THR A 67 11.08 3.34 -21.51
C THR A 67 11.14 1.83 -21.80
N LEU A 68 10.15 1.26 -22.53
CA LEU A 68 10.37 -0.03 -23.19
C LEU A 68 9.91 0.04 -24.65
N SER A 69 10.94 0.08 -25.50
CA SER A 69 10.93 -0.03 -26.95
C SER A 69 10.06 -1.19 -27.44
N THR A 70 9.38 -0.95 -28.56
CA THR A 70 8.63 -1.91 -29.36
C THR A 70 9.51 -3.05 -29.87
N SER A 71 9.43 -4.24 -29.26
CA SER A 71 9.60 -5.51 -29.97
C SER A 71 9.07 -6.67 -29.13
N GLY A 72 8.19 -7.48 -29.72
CA GLY A 72 7.53 -8.59 -29.04
C GLY A 72 8.49 -9.70 -28.61
N LYS A 73 8.23 -10.27 -27.43
CA LYS A 73 8.64 -11.58 -26.93
C LYS A 73 7.79 -11.91 -25.69
N SER A 74 7.55 -13.20 -25.45
CA SER A 74 6.65 -13.73 -24.41
C SER A 74 6.86 -13.08 -23.04
N GLN A 75 5.79 -12.50 -22.49
CA GLN A 75 5.76 -11.94 -21.14
C GLN A 75 6.07 -13.02 -20.10
N ALA A 76 7.31 -13.02 -19.61
CA ALA A 76 7.75 -13.92 -18.55
C ALA A 76 7.10 -13.52 -17.23
N ALA A 77 6.81 -14.50 -16.36
CA ALA A 77 6.24 -14.31 -15.02
C ALA A 77 6.99 -13.29 -14.13
N ALA A 78 8.21 -12.88 -14.51
CA ALA A 78 8.99 -11.80 -13.91
C ALA A 78 8.41 -10.39 -14.19
N GLU A 79 7.78 -10.16 -15.35
CA GLU A 79 7.15 -8.87 -15.68
C GLU A 79 5.81 -8.69 -14.95
N LEU A 80 5.05 -9.78 -14.75
CA LEU A 80 3.82 -9.76 -13.94
C LEU A 80 4.07 -9.48 -12.45
N LYS A 81 5.32 -9.61 -12.01
CA LYS A 81 5.71 -9.35 -10.63
C LYS A 81 5.79 -7.86 -10.30
N HIS A 82 5.84 -6.96 -11.29
CA HIS A 82 6.03 -5.52 -11.05
C HIS A 82 4.78 -4.67 -11.33
N ALA A 83 3.61 -5.30 -11.43
CA ALA A 83 2.32 -4.63 -11.67
C ALA A 83 1.24 -5.06 -10.67
N ARG A 84 1.60 -5.29 -9.40
CA ARG A 84 0.66 -5.83 -8.41
C ARG A 84 -0.25 -4.75 -7.85
N LYS A 85 -1.54 -5.06 -7.89
CA LYS A 85 -2.68 -4.27 -7.41
C LYS A 85 -3.10 -4.61 -5.98
N PHE A 86 -2.45 -5.60 -5.38
CA PHE A 86 -2.86 -6.22 -4.13
C PHE A 86 -1.64 -6.30 -3.21
N SER A 87 -1.75 -5.75 -2.00
CA SER A 87 -0.74 -5.91 -0.96
C SER A 87 -0.91 -7.27 -0.26
N PHE A 88 -2.11 -7.86 -0.30
CA PHE A 88 -2.40 -9.23 0.10
C PHE A 88 -2.90 -10.05 -1.11
N ASP A 89 -2.11 -11.02 -1.57
CA ASP A 89 -2.41 -11.81 -2.79
C ASP A 89 -2.10 -13.32 -2.59
N PRO A 90 -3.08 -14.12 -2.13
CA PRO A 90 -2.91 -15.55 -1.90
C PRO A 90 -2.57 -16.36 -3.16
N ARG A 91 -2.75 -15.82 -4.38
CA ARG A 91 -2.42 -16.57 -5.61
C ARG A 91 -0.92 -16.73 -5.83
N VAL A 92 -0.12 -15.86 -5.20
CA VAL A 92 1.32 -15.74 -5.49
C VAL A 92 2.18 -15.61 -4.23
N ASN A 93 1.53 -15.55 -3.07
CA ASN A 93 2.17 -15.54 -1.78
C ASN A 93 1.62 -16.72 -0.97
N ALA A 94 2.44 -17.77 -0.81
CA ALA A 94 2.03 -18.97 -0.11
C ALA A 94 1.65 -18.69 1.35
N LEU A 95 2.26 -17.68 1.97
CA LEU A 95 1.96 -17.27 3.35
C LEU A 95 0.56 -16.64 3.46
N ALA A 96 0.10 -15.94 2.42
CA ALA A 96 -1.26 -15.42 2.33
C ALA A 96 -2.29 -16.51 1.97
N ALA A 97 -1.86 -17.59 1.31
CA ALA A 97 -2.75 -18.70 0.92
C ALA A 97 -3.06 -19.66 2.07
N GLU A 98 -2.10 -19.85 2.99
CA GLU A 98 -2.19 -20.83 4.09
C GLU A 98 -2.32 -20.18 5.49
N GLY A 99 -2.39 -18.85 5.55
CA GLY A 99 -2.47 -18.08 6.79
C GLY A 99 -3.85 -18.10 7.47
N LEU A 100 -3.90 -17.78 8.77
CA LEU A 100 -5.17 -17.66 9.51
C LEU A 100 -6.00 -16.44 9.07
N SER A 101 -5.36 -15.46 8.46
CA SER A 101 -5.97 -14.20 8.01
C SER A 101 -6.62 -14.29 6.63
N THR A 102 -6.62 -15.47 5.99
CA THR A 102 -7.05 -15.62 4.60
C THR A 102 -8.47 -16.16 4.46
N ASP A 103 -9.28 -15.49 3.66
CA ASP A 103 -10.53 -16.00 3.10
C ASP A 103 -10.41 -16.26 1.58
N GLY A 104 -9.19 -16.15 1.04
CA GLY A 104 -8.88 -16.26 -0.39
C GLY A 104 -9.11 -14.98 -1.19
N SER A 105 -9.48 -13.87 -0.56
CA SER A 105 -9.69 -12.59 -1.23
C SER A 105 -8.36 -11.96 -1.73
N LEU A 106 -8.51 -11.05 -2.69
CA LEU A 106 -7.41 -10.27 -3.25
C LEU A 106 -7.58 -8.83 -2.75
N GLU A 107 -6.63 -8.36 -1.95
CA GLU A 107 -6.85 -7.15 -1.17
C GLU A 107 -5.71 -6.15 -1.31
N LEU A 108 -6.08 -4.88 -1.30
CA LEU A 108 -5.15 -3.77 -1.10
C LEU A 108 -5.51 -3.16 0.24
N LEU A 109 -4.69 -3.43 1.25
CA LEU A 109 -4.93 -3.10 2.66
C LEU A 109 -3.84 -2.20 3.26
N ASP A 110 -2.67 -2.17 2.62
CA ASP A 110 -1.49 -1.45 3.08
C ASP A 110 -1.38 -0.12 2.36
N TYR A 111 -1.19 0.95 3.14
CA TYR A 111 -1.16 2.32 2.61
C TYR A 111 -0.04 3.14 3.24
N ILE A 112 0.39 4.17 2.51
CA ILE A 112 1.16 5.30 3.05
C ILE A 112 0.48 6.56 2.50
N LEU A 113 -0.39 7.14 3.31
CA LEU A 113 -1.18 8.32 3.02
C LEU A 113 -0.49 9.57 3.55
N TYR A 114 -0.80 10.74 3.01
CA TYR A 114 -0.33 12.03 3.53
C TYR A 114 -1.50 12.93 3.91
N SER A 115 -1.41 13.59 5.06
CA SER A 115 -2.43 14.52 5.54
C SER A 115 -2.53 15.72 4.58
N SER A 116 -3.76 16.14 4.27
CA SER A 116 -4.04 17.35 3.49
C SER A 116 -4.04 18.63 4.31
N ALA A 117 -4.02 18.52 5.64
CA ALA A 117 -3.98 19.64 6.58
C ALA A 117 -2.55 20.10 6.95
N HIS A 118 -1.53 19.35 6.52
CA HIS A 118 -0.11 19.58 6.83
C HIS A 118 0.70 19.85 5.55
N ARG A 119 2.03 19.93 5.65
CA ARG A 119 2.89 20.22 4.48
C ARG A 119 2.59 19.28 3.32
N GLN A 120 2.28 19.87 2.17
CA GLN A 120 1.96 19.12 0.96
C GLN A 120 3.22 18.81 0.13
N PRO A 121 3.36 17.57 -0.36
CA PRO A 121 4.41 17.24 -1.31
C PRO A 121 4.12 17.87 -2.69
N SER A 122 5.16 18.31 -3.40
CA SER A 122 5.09 18.75 -4.80
C SER A 122 4.92 17.56 -5.75
N GLU A 123 5.48 16.41 -5.38
CA GLU A 123 5.25 15.13 -6.05
C GLU A 123 5.06 14.00 -5.04
N ALA A 124 4.11 13.10 -5.29
CA ALA A 124 3.86 11.93 -4.47
C ALA A 124 3.52 10.73 -5.36
N THR A 125 4.14 9.57 -5.10
CA THR A 125 3.80 8.30 -5.75
C THR A 125 3.84 7.15 -4.75
N SER A 126 3.05 6.10 -5.00
CA SER A 126 3.03 4.89 -4.16
C SER A 126 2.85 3.64 -5.03
N TRP A 127 3.51 2.54 -4.67
CA TRP A 127 3.39 1.25 -5.35
C TRP A 127 3.69 0.07 -4.41
N ILE A 128 3.18 -1.10 -4.78
CA ILE A 128 3.49 -2.37 -4.10
C ILE A 128 4.79 -2.94 -4.66
N GLN A 129 5.72 -3.29 -3.78
CA GLN A 129 7.02 -3.86 -4.13
C GLN A 129 7.10 -5.33 -3.64
N PRO A 130 6.75 -6.33 -4.47
CA PRO A 130 6.75 -7.72 -4.03
C PRO A 130 8.18 -8.28 -3.92
N LEU A 131 8.78 -8.05 -2.76
CA LEU A 131 10.10 -8.54 -2.40
C LEU A 131 10.03 -10.02 -2.00
N MET A 132 11.06 -10.75 -2.40
CA MET A 132 11.29 -12.14 -1.99
C MET A 132 12.77 -12.31 -1.68
N THR A 133 13.09 -13.27 -0.81
CA THR A 133 14.48 -13.66 -0.56
C THR A 133 15.06 -14.37 -1.78
N SER A 134 16.38 -14.23 -1.99
CA SER A 134 17.12 -15.02 -2.99
C SER A 134 17.44 -16.44 -2.50
N THR A 135 17.43 -16.65 -1.18
CA THR A 135 17.64 -17.96 -0.53
C THR A 135 16.41 -18.30 0.31
N PRO A 136 15.83 -19.51 0.18
CA PRO A 136 14.62 -19.85 0.92
C PRO A 136 14.90 -19.97 2.41
N TRP A 137 13.93 -19.56 3.20
CA TRP A 137 13.81 -19.96 4.60
C TRP A 137 12.77 -21.09 4.72
N PHE A 138 12.67 -21.76 5.85
CA PHE A 138 11.80 -22.94 5.99
C PHE A 138 10.67 -22.70 7.00
N TRP A 139 9.43 -22.90 6.56
CA TRP A 139 8.24 -22.94 7.41
C TRP A 139 7.58 -24.31 7.23
N ARG A 140 7.28 -25.03 8.33
CA ARG A 140 6.67 -26.37 8.27
C ARG A 140 7.38 -27.34 7.30
N LYS A 141 8.72 -27.23 7.22
CA LYS A 141 9.59 -27.99 6.30
C LYS A 141 9.39 -27.72 4.80
N LEU A 142 8.61 -26.70 4.44
CA LEU A 142 8.48 -26.22 3.08
C LEU A 142 9.36 -24.97 2.87
N PRO A 143 10.07 -24.88 1.73
CA PRO A 143 10.84 -23.68 1.41
C PRO A 143 9.91 -22.49 1.14
N GLN A 144 10.23 -21.34 1.72
CA GLN A 144 9.52 -20.09 1.59
C GLN A 144 10.46 -19.00 1.08
N TYR A 145 9.94 -18.16 0.18
CA TYR A 145 10.67 -17.03 -0.40
C TYR A 145 10.00 -15.70 -0.08
N ASN A 146 8.70 -15.71 0.22
CA ASN A 146 7.99 -14.53 0.69
C ASN A 146 8.46 -14.15 2.09
N LEU A 147 8.53 -12.84 2.37
CA LEU A 147 9.01 -12.31 3.65
C LEU A 147 7.89 -12.15 4.70
N SER A 148 6.65 -12.02 4.21
CA SER A 148 5.41 -11.86 4.97
C SER A 148 4.25 -12.33 4.07
N ASP A 149 3.06 -12.52 4.62
CA ASP A 149 1.82 -12.72 3.85
C ASP A 149 1.36 -11.44 3.13
N HIS A 150 1.80 -10.27 3.59
CA HIS A 150 1.67 -9.00 2.87
C HIS A 150 2.93 -8.66 2.05
N PHE A 151 2.73 -8.01 0.91
CA PHE A 151 3.78 -7.33 0.15
C PHE A 151 3.95 -5.89 0.65
N PRO A 152 5.19 -5.38 0.75
CA PRO A 152 5.42 -4.03 1.22
C PRO A 152 4.94 -2.99 0.20
N VAL A 153 4.46 -1.87 0.73
CA VAL A 153 4.12 -0.66 -0.02
C VAL A 153 5.23 0.36 0.16
N VAL A 154 5.63 0.97 -0.95
CA VAL A 154 6.68 2.00 -1.01
C VAL A 154 6.05 3.28 -1.53
N SER A 155 6.35 4.41 -0.89
CA SER A 155 5.96 5.74 -1.38
C SER A 155 7.16 6.67 -1.46
N GLU A 156 7.16 7.51 -2.49
CA GLU A 156 8.11 8.59 -2.69
C GLU A 156 7.39 9.93 -2.58
N PHE A 157 7.95 10.85 -1.79
CA PHE A 157 7.43 12.20 -1.56
C PHE A 157 8.53 13.23 -1.79
N THR A 158 8.25 14.22 -2.63
CA THR A 158 9.14 15.37 -2.86
C THR A 158 8.53 16.60 -2.21
N PHE A 159 9.34 17.34 -1.45
CA PHE A 159 8.94 18.60 -0.83
C PHE A 159 9.87 19.70 -1.29
N ASP A 160 9.31 20.74 -1.89
CA ASP A 160 10.09 21.91 -2.29
C ASP A 160 10.49 22.70 -1.04
N MET A 161 11.67 23.34 -1.11
CA MET A 161 12.19 24.22 -0.05
C MET A 161 11.48 25.58 -0.04
#